data_AF-A0A1X0R832-F1
#
_entry.id   AF-A0A1X0R832-F1
#
_cell.length_a   1.000
_cell.length_b   1.000
_cell.length_c   1.000
_cell.angle_alpha   90.00
_cell.angle_beta   90.00
_cell.angle_gamma   90.00
#
_symmetry.space_group_name_H-M   'P 1'
#
loop_
_entity.id
_entity.type
_entity.pdbx_description
1 polymer ?
#
loop_
_entity_poly.entity_id
_entity_poly.type
_entity_poly.pdbx_seq_one_letter_code
_entity_poly.pdbx_strand_id
1 'polypeptide(L)'
;MGWYFAEGLIEFSGGIKSNAIASKERSDIEKLYTNMLAIVNKISKDVPKKFFSARCYDNTIYFEELFMHKDKCIRQIHSSFKSPTTIRLVIEYVSHIPKLLQWKEAVINQCLNFQK
;
A
#
# COMPACT_ATOMS: atom_id res chain seq x y z
N MET A 1 3.85 11.26 16.10
CA MET A 1 5.08 10.45 16.01
C MET A 1 4.99 9.62 14.75
N GLY A 2 5.71 10.02 13.69
CA GLY A 2 5.83 9.24 12.47
C GLY A 2 7.08 8.35 12.58
N TRP A 3 6.92 7.06 12.33
CA TRP A 3 8.04 6.13 12.22
C TRP A 3 8.60 6.25 10.80
N TYR A 4 9.86 6.68 10.69
CA TYR A 4 10.59 6.75 9.43
C TYR A 4 11.13 5.35 9.10
N PHE A 5 10.39 4.59 8.31
CA PHE A 5 10.95 3.44 7.57
C PHE A 5 11.57 3.98 6.28
N ALA A 6 12.74 3.42 5.89
CA ALA A 6 13.57 3.83 4.76
C ALA A 6 12.77 4.43 3.59
N GLU A 7 13.19 5.63 3.18
CA GLU A 7 12.52 6.53 2.22
C GLU A 7 11.64 5.81 1.18
N GLY A 8 10.32 5.78 1.43
CA GLY A 8 9.30 5.55 0.40
C GLY A 8 8.92 4.10 0.05
N LEU A 9 9.29 3.09 0.84
CA LEU A 9 8.96 1.68 0.49
C LEU A 9 7.53 1.24 0.82
N ILE A 10 6.97 1.74 1.93
CA ILE A 10 5.56 1.54 2.29
C ILE A 10 4.99 2.90 2.66
N GLU A 11 3.96 3.34 1.94
CA GLU A 11 3.16 4.50 2.34
C GLU A 11 1.83 4.07 2.97
N PHE A 12 1.39 4.83 3.97
CA PHE A 12 0.12 4.63 4.65
C PHE A 12 -0.85 5.76 4.32
N SER A 13 -2.11 5.43 4.04
CA SER A 13 -3.14 6.45 3.81
C SER A 13 -4.50 6.05 4.38
N GLY A 14 -5.37 7.05 4.53
CA GLY A 14 -6.75 6.86 4.93
C GLY A 14 -7.03 7.03 6.42
N GLY A 15 -8.26 6.73 6.83
CA GLY A 15 -8.73 6.94 8.19
C GLY A 15 -10.12 6.38 8.45
N ILE A 16 -10.39 6.05 9.72
CA ILE A 16 -11.65 5.49 10.19
C ILE A 16 -12.59 6.66 10.51
N LYS A 17 -13.20 7.27 9.49
CA LYS A 17 -14.30 8.23 9.67
C LYS A 17 -15.57 7.65 9.06
N SER A 18 -16.66 7.68 9.83
CA SER A 18 -18.01 7.25 9.42
C SER A 18 -18.57 8.01 8.20
N ASN A 19 -17.97 9.15 7.84
CA ASN A 19 -18.32 9.96 6.67
C ASN A 19 -17.17 9.98 5.64
N ALA A 20 -16.56 8.83 5.36
CA ALA A 20 -15.57 8.72 4.29
C ALA A 20 -16.23 8.99 2.94
N ILE A 21 -16.10 10.21 2.42
CA ILE A 21 -16.64 10.60 1.11
C ILE A 21 -15.69 10.09 0.03
N ALA A 22 -16.23 9.45 -1.02
CA ALA A 22 -15.44 8.90 -2.13
C ALA A 22 -14.50 9.92 -2.80
N SER A 23 -14.87 11.20 -2.80
CA SER A 23 -14.01 12.28 -3.30
C SER A 23 -12.73 12.47 -2.47
N LYS A 24 -12.81 12.27 -1.16
CA LYS A 24 -11.65 12.34 -0.27
C LYS A 24 -10.70 11.17 -0.50
N GLU A 25 -11.24 9.95 -0.65
CA GLU A 25 -10.44 8.77 -0.99
C GLU A 25 -9.72 8.95 -2.32
N ARG A 26 -10.41 9.45 -3.35
CA ARG A 26 -9.76 9.76 -4.64
C ARG A 26 -8.62 10.77 -4.45
N SER A 27 -8.83 11.85 -3.69
CA SER A 27 -7.79 12.86 -3.44
C SER A 27 -6.60 12.29 -2.66
N ASP A 28 -6.85 11.48 -1.63
CA ASP A 28 -5.80 10.86 -0.81
C ASP A 28 -5.00 9.85 -1.66
N ILE A 29 -5.66 9.10 -2.53
CA ILE A 29 -5.05 8.20 -3.52
C ILE A 29 -4.20 8.99 -4.54
N GLU A 30 -4.71 10.09 -5.09
CA GLU A 30 -3.99 10.91 -6.07
C GLU A 30 -2.72 11.54 -5.48
N LYS A 31 -2.77 11.98 -4.22
CA LYS A 31 -1.60 12.49 -3.49
C LYS A 31 -0.56 11.40 -3.27
N LEU A 32 -1.00 10.22 -2.82
CA LEU A 32 -0.16 9.04 -2.65
C LEU A 32 0.60 8.75 -3.95
N TYR A 33 -0.11 8.68 -5.07
CA TYR A 33 0.49 8.37 -6.36
C TYR A 33 1.40 9.47 -6.90
N THR A 34 1.05 10.73 -6.70
CA THR A 34 1.89 11.85 -7.12
C THR A 34 3.21 11.85 -6.36
N ASN A 35 3.18 11.61 -5.05
CA ASN A 35 4.37 11.50 -4.22
C ASN A 35 5.23 10.30 -4.65
N MET A 36 4.61 9.14 -4.88
CA MET A 36 5.30 7.95 -5.37
C MET A 36 5.96 8.19 -6.74
N LEU A 37 5.25 8.79 -7.70
CA LEU A 37 5.81 9.11 -9.02
C LEU A 37 7.00 10.09 -8.93
N ALA A 38 6.94 11.06 -8.00
CA ALA A 38 8.05 11.97 -7.75
C ALA A 38 9.29 11.23 -7.20
N ILE A 39 9.10 10.19 -6.38
CA ILE A 39 10.19 9.34 -5.89
C ILE A 39 10.72 8.43 -7.01
N VAL A 40 9.83 7.78 -7.77
CA VAL A 40 10.15 6.94 -8.95
C VAL A 40 11.07 7.65 -9.93
N ASN A 41 10.79 8.92 -10.22
CA ASN A 41 11.54 9.70 -11.19
C ASN A 41 12.96 10.05 -10.71
N LYS A 42 13.24 9.92 -9.40
CA LYS A 42 14.57 10.16 -8.81
C LYS A 42 15.42 8.88 -8.72
N ILE A 43 14.80 7.71 -8.79
CA ILE A 43 15.50 6.40 -8.70
C ILE A 43 15.98 5.97 -10.10
N SER A 44 17.11 5.27 -10.16
CA SER A 44 17.68 4.72 -11.41
C SER A 44 16.65 3.90 -12.20
N LYS A 45 16.75 3.94 -13.53
CA LYS A 45 15.85 3.20 -14.44
C LYS A 45 16.01 1.68 -14.33
N ASP A 46 17.11 1.21 -13.76
CA ASP A 46 17.47 -0.20 -13.72
C ASP A 46 16.79 -0.98 -12.57
N VAL A 47 16.12 -0.29 -11.65
CA VAL A 47 15.44 -0.94 -10.53
C VAL A 47 13.93 -1.07 -10.80
N PRO A 48 13.31 -2.24 -10.57
CA PRO A 48 11.87 -2.40 -10.65
C PRO A 48 11.14 -1.38 -9.78
N LYS A 49 10.36 -0.51 -10.42
CA LYS A 49 9.61 0.59 -9.82
C LYS A 49 8.33 0.08 -9.18
N LYS A 50 8.46 -0.74 -8.14
CA LYS A 50 7.35 -1.22 -7.32
C LYS A 50 7.23 -0.34 -6.07
N PHE A 51 6.03 -0.05 -5.64
CA PHE A 51 5.75 0.70 -4.43
C PHE A 51 4.66 -0.04 -3.70
N PHE A 52 4.87 -0.25 -2.42
CA PHE A 52 3.87 -0.92 -1.61
C PHE A 52 3.13 0.13 -0.78
N SER A 53 1.85 -0.11 -0.52
CA SER A 53 1.08 0.75 0.35
C SER A 53 0.05 -0.01 1.15
N ALA A 54 -0.31 0.54 2.30
CA ALA A 54 -1.43 0.08 3.09
C ALA A 54 -2.40 1.24 3.29
N ARG A 55 -3.63 1.13 2.77
CA ARG A 55 -4.66 2.17 2.93
C ARG A 55 -5.85 1.69 3.74
N CYS A 56 -6.45 2.59 4.49
CA CYS A 56 -7.68 2.33 5.24
C CYS A 56 -8.82 3.23 4.76
N TYR A 57 -9.82 2.64 4.10
CA TYR A 57 -10.99 3.35 3.59
C TYR A 57 -12.25 2.55 3.89
N ASP A 58 -13.31 3.23 4.34
CA ASP A 58 -14.60 2.62 4.67
C ASP A 58 -14.47 1.36 5.54
N ASN A 59 -13.74 1.50 6.66
CA ASN A 59 -13.41 0.41 7.58
C ASN A 59 -12.75 -0.80 6.92
N THR A 60 -12.16 -0.65 5.75
CA THR A 60 -11.47 -1.72 5.02
C THR A 60 -10.00 -1.34 4.86
N ILE A 61 -9.12 -2.26 5.25
CA ILE A 61 -7.68 -2.12 5.07
C ILE A 61 -7.33 -2.81 3.76
N TYR A 62 -6.57 -2.13 2.91
CA TYR A 62 -6.09 -2.63 1.63
C TYR A 62 -4.56 -2.64 1.63
N PHE A 63 -3.98 -3.76 1.24
CA PHE A 63 -2.55 -3.95 1.05
C PHE A 63 -2.28 -4.04 -0.45
N GLU A 64 -1.55 -3.07 -0.96
CA GLU A 64 -1.46 -2.80 -2.38
C GLU A 64 -0.01 -2.76 -2.85
N GLU A 65 0.15 -2.98 -4.15
CA GLU A 65 1.37 -2.75 -4.90
C GLU A 65 1.03 -1.86 -6.08
N LEU A 66 1.93 -0.91 -6.34
CA LEU A 66 1.87 0.03 -7.44
C LEU A 66 3.11 -0.14 -8.28
N PHE A 67 2.93 -0.31 -9.58
CA PHE A 67 4.06 -0.50 -10.49
C PHE A 67 3.80 0.12 -11.86
N MET A 68 4.89 0.50 -12.52
CA MET A 68 4.84 1.01 -13.88
C MET A 68 4.92 -0.14 -14.89
N HIS A 69 3.99 -0.18 -15.84
CA HIS A 69 4.01 -1.08 -16.98
C HIS A 69 3.63 -0.32 -18.25
N LYS A 70 4.53 -0.25 -19.24
CA LYS A 70 4.31 0.48 -20.51
C LYS A 70 3.79 1.90 -20.27
N ASP A 71 4.48 2.65 -19.39
CA ASP A 71 4.15 4.02 -18.99
C ASP A 71 2.78 4.20 -18.30
N LYS A 72 2.10 3.11 -17.94
CA LYS A 72 0.90 3.13 -17.13
C LYS A 72 1.23 2.74 -15.70
N CYS A 73 0.74 3.53 -14.75
CA CYS A 73 0.75 3.14 -13.34
C CYS A 73 -0.40 2.14 -13.10
N ILE A 74 -0.05 0.93 -12.67
CA ILE A 74 -1.00 -0.13 -12.34
C ILE A 74 -1.04 -0.28 -10.82
N ARG A 75 -2.26 -0.29 -10.27
CA ARG A 75 -2.51 -0.68 -8.89
C ARG A 75 -2.96 -2.14 -8.84
N GLN A 76 -2.33 -2.92 -7.98
CA GLN A 76 -2.71 -4.28 -7.63
C GLN A 76 -3.03 -4.37 -6.14
N ILE A 77 -4.19 -4.94 -5.79
CA ILE A 77 -4.57 -5.21 -4.41
C ILE A 77 -4.21 -6.67 -4.10
N HIS A 78 -3.29 -6.88 -3.16
CA HIS A 78 -2.85 -8.21 -2.75
C HIS A 78 -3.75 -8.81 -1.68
N SER A 79 -4.22 -7.98 -0.76
CA SER A 79 -5.16 -8.36 0.27
C SER A 79 -6.02 -7.18 0.68
N SER A 80 -7.26 -7.44 1.04
CA SER A 80 -8.13 -6.46 1.67
C SER A 80 -9.08 -7.13 2.63
N PHE A 81 -9.32 -6.51 3.78
CA PHE A 81 -10.26 -7.02 4.76
C PHE A 81 -10.83 -5.88 5.60
N LYS A 82 -12.04 -6.10 6.13
CA LYS A 82 -12.65 -5.15 7.05
C LYS A 82 -11.89 -5.13 8.38
N SER A 83 -11.62 -3.93 8.89
CA SER A 83 -11.05 -3.73 10.21
C SER A 83 -11.88 -4.49 11.24
N PRO A 84 -11.28 -5.41 12.00
CA PRO A 84 -12.03 -6.34 12.81
C PRO A 84 -12.64 -5.65 14.03
N THR A 85 -13.94 -5.44 13.99
CA THR A 85 -14.74 -4.91 15.12
C THR A 85 -15.61 -5.97 15.78
N THR A 86 -15.65 -7.18 15.20
CA THR A 86 -16.40 -8.33 15.72
C THR A 86 -15.57 -9.60 15.61
N ILE A 87 -15.88 -10.62 16.41
CA ILE A 87 -15.19 -11.92 16.38
C ILE A 87 -15.22 -12.55 14.98
N ARG A 88 -16.33 -12.40 14.25
CA ARG A 88 -16.43 -12.90 12.87
C ARG A 88 -15.39 -12.25 11.96
N LEU A 89 -15.21 -10.93 12.09
CA LEU A 89 -14.19 -10.20 11.33
C LEU A 89 -12.76 -10.54 11.78
N VAL A 90 -12.56 -10.91 13.05
CA VAL A 90 -11.26 -11.42 13.52
C VAL A 90 -10.93 -12.75 12.84
N ILE A 91 -11.89 -13.66 12.74
CA ILE A 91 -11.70 -14.95 12.04
C ILE A 91 -11.41 -14.71 10.55
N GLU A 92 -12.14 -13.80 9.91
CA GLU A 92 -11.87 -13.39 8.53
C GLU A 92 -10.44 -12.83 8.37
N TYR A 93 -10.02 -11.93 9.26
CA TYR A 93 -8.66 -11.40 9.28
C TYR A 93 -7.59 -12.51 9.37
N VAL A 94 -7.78 -13.50 10.24
CA VAL A 94 -6.85 -14.62 10.38
C VAL A 94 -6.68 -15.38 9.06
N SER A 95 -7.76 -15.53 8.28
CA SER A 95 -7.69 -16.16 6.96
C SER A 95 -6.85 -15.37 5.94
N HIS A 96 -6.63 -14.07 6.16
CA HIS A 96 -5.82 -13.20 5.31
C HIS A 96 -4.34 -13.15 5.69
N ILE A 97 -3.95 -13.65 6.87
CA ILE A 97 -2.56 -13.64 7.35
C ILE A 97 -1.58 -14.18 6.29
N PRO A 98 -1.82 -15.31 5.61
CA PRO A 98 -0.88 -15.80 4.59
C PRO A 98 -0.61 -14.79 3.47
N LYS A 99 -1.64 -14.09 2.98
CA LYS A 99 -1.50 -13.06 1.94
C LYS A 99 -0.75 -11.83 2.46
N LEU A 100 -0.96 -11.46 3.72
CA LEU A 100 -0.23 -10.35 4.35
C LEU A 100 1.26 -10.67 4.52
N LEU A 101 1.59 -11.92 4.87
CA LEU A 101 2.97 -12.37 4.95
C LEU A 101 3.63 -12.36 3.56
N GLN A 102 2.94 -12.82 2.52
CA GLN A 102 3.44 -12.76 1.14
C GLN A 102 3.67 -11.31 0.67
N TRP A 103 2.73 -10.40 0.96
CA TRP A 103 2.90 -8.98 0.64
C TRP A 103 4.10 -8.38 1.38
N LYS A 104 4.25 -8.68 2.68
CA LYS A 104 5.41 -8.25 3.48
C LYS A 104 6.73 -8.79 2.92
N GLU A 105 6.76 -10.05 2.52
CA GLU A 105 7.94 -10.68 1.92
C GLU A 105 8.31 -10.02 0.59
N ALA A 106 7.33 -9.66 -0.23
CA ALA A 106 7.56 -8.90 -1.46
C ALA A 106 8.18 -7.52 -1.20
N VAL A 107 7.74 -6.81 -0.15
CA VAL A 107 8.37 -5.55 0.29
C VAL A 107 9.84 -5.78 0.68
N ILE A 108 10.10 -6.78 1.54
CA ILE A 108 11.46 -7.09 2.02
C ILE A 108 12.39 -7.41 0.86
N ASN A 109 11.93 -8.25 -0.08
CA ASN A 109 12.71 -8.61 -1.26
C ASN A 109 13.04 -7.39 -2.13
N GLN A 110 12.12 -6.44 -2.25
CA GLN A 110 12.42 -5.18 -2.93
C GLN A 110 13.46 -4.35 -2.17
N CYS A 111 13.35 -4.22 -0.85
CA CYS A 111 14.35 -3.51 -0.03
C CYS A 111 15.76 -4.09 -0.24
N LEU A 112 15.89 -5.41 -0.24
CA LEU A 112 17.16 -6.10 -0.43
C LEU A 112 17.74 -5.87 -1.83
N ASN A 113 16.89 -5.71 -2.85
CA ASN A 113 17.34 -5.39 -4.21
C ASN A 113 17.86 -3.95 -4.34
N PHE A 114 17.44 -3.01 -3.49
CA PHE A 114 17.99 -1.65 -3.49
C PHE A 114 19.39 -1.56 -2.86
N GLN A 115 19.82 -2.58 -2.11
CA GLN A 115 21.13 -2.62 -1.43
C GLN A 115 22.22 -3.32 -2.26
N LYS A 116 21.86 -3.89 -3.42
CA LYS A 116 22.77 -4.53 -4.36
C LYS A 116 23.20 -3.54 -5.44
#